data_AF-A0A1C5E7F4-F1
#
_entry.id   AF-A0A1C5E7F4-F1
#
_cell.length_a   1.000
_cell.length_b   1.000
_cell.length_c   1.000
_cell.angle_alpha   90.00
_cell.angle_beta   90.00
_cell.angle_gamma   90.00
#
_symmetry.space_group_name_H-M   'P 1'
#
loop_
_entity.id
_entity.type
_entity.pdbx_description
1 polymer ?
#
loop_
_entity_poly.entity_id
_entity_poly.type
_entity_poly.pdbx_seq_one_letter_code
_entity_poly.pdbx_strand_id
1 'polypeptide(L)'
;MTRSLSIAVAQPRCVAHDVAANAVAHAEAVRAAGARVVVFPEMSLTGYELDATPVAPDDERLAPIVAACAESRTLALVGAAVAG
;
A
#
# COMPACT_ATOMS: atom_id res chain seq x y z
N MET A 1 -8.89 25.57 15.66
CA MET A 1 -7.48 25.14 15.69
C MET A 1 -7.25 24.25 14.48
N THR A 2 -6.33 24.61 13.58
CA THR A 2 -5.92 23.74 12.47
C THR A 2 -4.99 22.66 13.04
N ARG A 3 -5.24 21.39 12.70
CA ARG A 3 -4.40 20.26 13.12
C ARG A 3 -3.45 19.91 11.97
N SER A 4 -2.16 19.84 12.23
CA SER A 4 -1.17 19.42 11.22
C SER A 4 -1.43 18.00 10.74
N LEU A 5 -1.34 17.78 9.42
CA LEU A 5 -1.44 16.46 8.81
C LEU A 5 -0.05 15.81 8.73
N SER A 6 0.14 14.66 9.37
CA SER A 6 1.38 13.89 9.24
C SER A 6 1.32 12.95 8.03
N ILE A 7 2.36 13.02 7.20
CA ILE A 7 2.51 12.22 5.99
C ILE A 7 3.86 11.51 6.06
N ALA A 8 3.88 10.21 5.78
CA ALA A 8 5.09 9.43 5.59
C ALA A 8 5.18 8.94 4.14
N VAL A 9 6.41 8.74 3.66
CA VAL A 9 6.71 8.05 2.41
C VAL A 9 7.41 6.74 2.75
N ALA A 10 6.97 5.64 2.14
CA ALA A 10 7.50 4.32 2.44
C ALA A 10 7.85 3.58 1.14
N GLN A 11 9.03 2.98 1.08
CA GLN A 11 9.50 2.21 -0.08
C GLN A 11 9.87 0.78 0.37
N PRO A 12 8.87 -0.12 0.50
CA PRO A 12 9.14 -1.51 0.80
C PRO A 12 9.87 -2.19 -0.37
N ARG A 13 10.64 -3.23 -0.08
CA ARG A 13 11.13 -4.13 -1.12
C ARG A 13 9.94 -4.89 -1.69
N CYS A 14 9.77 -4.83 -3.00
CA CYS A 14 8.67 -5.49 -3.70
C CYS A 14 9.20 -6.75 -4.40
N VAL A 15 8.35 -7.77 -4.46
CA VAL A 15 8.55 -9.02 -5.20
C VAL A 15 7.74 -8.93 -6.48
N ALA A 16 8.40 -9.20 -7.62
CA ALA A 16 7.77 -9.15 -8.93
C ALA A 16 6.50 -10.01 -8.97
N HIS A 17 5.39 -9.43 -9.43
CA HIS A 17 4.07 -10.06 -9.57
C HIS A 17 3.41 -10.61 -8.29
N ASP A 18 4.06 -10.57 -7.13
CA ASP A 18 3.52 -11.13 -5.89
C ASP A 18 2.77 -10.08 -5.07
N VAL A 19 1.53 -9.83 -5.48
CA VAL A 19 0.63 -8.88 -4.81
C VAL A 19 0.42 -9.21 -3.33
N ALA A 20 0.38 -10.50 -2.97
CA ALA A 20 0.14 -10.92 -1.59
C ALA A 20 1.36 -10.60 -0.71
N ALA A 21 2.57 -10.96 -1.14
CA ALA A 21 3.79 -10.63 -0.41
C ALA A 21 3.99 -9.10 -0.32
N ASN A 22 3.73 -8.38 -1.42
CA ASN A 22 3.84 -6.93 -1.43
C ASN A 22 2.83 -6.28 -0.49
N ALA A 23 1.58 -6.77 -0.43
CA ALA A 23 0.58 -6.25 0.49
C ALA A 23 0.97 -6.42 1.96
N VAL A 24 1.62 -7.52 2.33
CA VAL A 24 2.18 -7.72 3.67
C VAL A 24 3.26 -6.68 3.97
N ALA A 25 4.21 -6.46 3.06
CA ALA A 25 5.27 -5.46 3.25
C ALA A 25 4.71 -4.03 3.36
N HIS A 26 3.64 -3.71 2.63
CA HIS A 26 2.94 -2.43 2.75
C HIS A 26 2.25 -2.29 4.10
N ALA A 27 1.58 -3.34 4.57
CA ALA A 27 0.92 -3.36 5.87
C ALA A 27 1.92 -3.15 7.03
N GLU A 28 3.10 -3.77 6.96
CA GLU A 28 4.19 -3.53 7.92
C GLU A 28 4.66 -2.06 7.91
N ALA A 29 4.85 -1.49 6.72
CA ALA A 29 5.22 -0.09 6.59
C ALA A 29 4.14 0.87 7.12
N VAL A 30 2.85 0.60 6.90
CA VAL A 30 1.73 1.38 7.45
C VAL A 30 1.77 1.39 8.97
N ARG A 31 1.97 0.22 9.61
CA ARG A 31 2.06 0.13 11.07
C ARG A 31 3.27 0.87 11.63
N ALA A 32 4.41 0.80 10.94
CA ALA A 32 5.65 1.45 11.39
C ALA A 32 5.64 2.98 11.20
N ALA A 33 4.86 3.52 10.25
CA ALA A 33 4.95 4.91 9.83
C ALA A 33 4.52 5.93 10.90
N GLY A 34 3.59 5.57 11.80
CA GLY A 34 3.05 6.50 12.80
C GLY A 34 2.39 7.77 12.21
N ALA A 35 1.98 7.72 10.94
CA ALA A 35 1.48 8.87 10.18
C ALA A 35 -0.01 8.71 9.82
N ARG A 36 -0.70 9.84 9.58
CA ARG A 36 -2.10 9.84 9.13
C ARG A 36 -2.24 9.44 7.68
N VAL A 37 -1.22 9.71 6.86
CA VAL A 37 -1.14 9.31 5.46
C VAL A 37 0.20 8.62 5.21
N VAL A 38 0.19 7.51 4.49
CA VAL A 38 1.40 6.84 4.00
C VAL A 38 1.29 6.72 2.49
N VAL A 39 2.31 7.19 1.77
CA VAL A 39 2.37 7.12 0.31
C VAL A 39 3.45 6.14 -0.12
N PHE A 40 3.08 5.25 -1.03
CA PHE A 40 3.96 4.24 -1.62
C PHE A 40 4.28 4.56 -3.08
N PRO A 41 5.36 3.97 -3.65
CA PRO A 41 5.70 4.13 -5.06
C PRO A 41 4.61 3.62 -6.01
N GLU A 42 4.69 4.08 -7.25
CA GLU A 42 3.94 3.53 -8.38
C GLU A 42 4.17 2.02 -8.51
N MET A 43 3.11 1.27 -8.81
CA MET A 43 3.13 -0.18 -9.04
C MET A 43 3.80 -1.02 -7.95
N SER A 44 3.91 -0.50 -6.74
CA SER A 44 4.53 -1.16 -5.58
C SER A 44 3.81 -2.44 -5.15
N LEU A 45 2.53 -2.62 -5.48
CA LEU A 45 1.83 -3.88 -5.26
C LEU A 45 2.17 -4.95 -6.29
N THR A 46 2.60 -4.58 -7.49
CA THR A 46 2.92 -5.52 -8.58
C THR A 46 4.42 -5.65 -8.86
N GLY A 47 5.26 -4.85 -8.18
CA GLY A 47 6.71 -4.88 -8.35
C GLY A 47 7.24 -4.08 -9.55
N TYR A 48 6.47 -3.11 -10.07
CA TYR A 48 6.81 -2.34 -11.27
C TYR A 48 6.88 -3.16 -12.58
N GLU A 49 6.18 -4.29 -12.62
CA GLU A 49 6.09 -5.15 -13.81
C GLU A 49 4.98 -4.69 -14.74
N LEU A 50 5.34 -4.18 -15.93
CA LEU A 50 4.39 -3.53 -16.86
C LEU A 50 3.38 -4.50 -17.51
N ASP A 51 3.65 -5.81 -17.45
CA ASP A 51 2.76 -6.90 -17.87
C ASP A 51 1.98 -7.51 -16.69
N ALA A 52 2.02 -6.89 -15.51
CA ALA A 52 1.27 -7.36 -14.35
C ALA A 52 -0.23 -7.41 -14.63
N THR A 53 -0.87 -8.47 -14.13
CA THR A 53 -2.33 -8.56 -14.14
C THR A 53 -2.93 -7.42 -13.30
N PRO A 54 -3.96 -6.71 -13.80
CA PRO A 54 -4.65 -5.68 -13.04
C PRO A 54 -5.15 -6.18 -11.68
N VAL A 55 -4.99 -5.36 -10.66
CA VAL A 55 -5.49 -5.62 -9.30
C VAL A 55 -6.85 -4.92 -9.15
N ALA A 56 -7.88 -5.68 -8.79
CA ALA A 56 -9.20 -5.13 -8.51
C ALA A 56 -9.21 -4.42 -7.14
N PRO A 57 -10.01 -3.36 -6.95
CA PRO A 57 -10.10 -2.68 -5.65
C PRO A 57 -10.57 -3.57 -4.49
N ASP A 58 -11.31 -4.63 -4.78
CA ASP A 58 -11.85 -5.62 -3.84
C ASP A 58 -11.03 -6.92 -3.78
N ASP A 59 -9.83 -6.95 -4.36
CA ASP A 59 -8.93 -8.09 -4.33
C ASP A 59 -8.58 -8.47 -2.88
N GLU A 60 -8.86 -9.72 -2.51
CA GLU A 60 -8.67 -10.24 -1.15
C GLU A 60 -7.21 -10.14 -0.67
N ARG A 61 -6.25 -10.12 -1.60
CA ARG A 61 -4.82 -9.98 -1.27
C ARG A 61 -4.49 -8.62 -0.67
N LEU A 62 -5.38 -7.63 -0.79
CA LEU A 62 -5.25 -6.31 -0.17
C LEU A 62 -5.67 -6.27 1.32
N ALA A 63 -6.29 -7.34 1.82
CA ALA A 63 -6.77 -7.42 3.21
C ALA A 63 -5.72 -7.05 4.28
N PRO A 64 -4.42 -7.40 4.16
CA PRO A 64 -3.40 -6.99 5.13
C PRO A 64 -3.25 -5.47 5.25
N ILE A 65 -3.34 -4.74 4.12
CA ILE A 65 -3.22 -3.27 4.08
C ILE A 65 -4.46 -2.65 4.72
N VAL A 66 -5.65 -3.17 4.40
CA VAL A 66 -6.92 -2.70 4.98
C VAL A 66 -6.90 -2.86 6.50
N ALA A 67 -6.46 -4.03 7.00
CA ALA A 67 -6.33 -4.28 8.42
C ALA A 67 -5.34 -3.31 9.09
N ALA A 68 -4.14 -3.13 8.52
CA ALA A 68 -3.14 -2.20 9.04
C ALA A 68 -3.66 -0.75 9.11
N CYS A 69 -4.32 -0.28 8.06
CA CYS A 69 -4.92 1.06 8.02
C CYS A 69 -6.00 1.24 9.09
N ALA A 70 -6.85 0.22 9.31
CA ALA A 70 -7.88 0.26 10.35
C ALA A 70 -7.27 0.29 11.76
N GLU A 71 -6.27 -0.56 12.02
CA GLU A 71 -5.53 -0.62 13.30
C GLU A 71 -4.84 0.70 13.63
N SER A 72 -4.17 1.32 12.65
CA SER A 72 -3.38 2.55 12.87
C SER A 72 -4.15 3.85 12.65
N ARG A 73 -5.37 3.78 12.10
CA ARG A 73 -6.16 4.94 11.62
C ARG A 73 -5.41 5.77 10.56
N THR A 74 -4.75 5.06 9.66
CA THR A 74 -3.95 5.60 8.56
C THR A 74 -4.70 5.47 7.24
N LEU A 75 -4.51 6.44 6.35
CA LEU A 75 -4.86 6.33 4.94
C LEU A 75 -3.59 5.96 4.15
N ALA A 76 -3.61 4.83 3.44
CA ALA A 76 -2.51 4.42 2.57
C ALA A 76 -2.85 4.71 1.10
N LEU A 77 -1.89 5.29 0.38
CA LEU A 77 -1.92 5.45 -1.07
C LEU A 77 -0.94 4.43 -1.68
N VAL A 78 -1.49 3.38 -2.29
CA VAL A 78 -0.73 2.26 -2.85
C VAL A 78 -0.84 2.23 -4.37
N GLY A 79 0.20 1.73 -5.05
CA GLY A 79 0.24 1.68 -6.52
C GLY A 79 0.11 0.26 -7.05
N ALA A 80 -0.75 0.05 -8.04
CA ALA A 80 -0.90 -1.21 -8.78
C ALA A 80 -1.29 -0.94 -10.23
N ALA A 81 -1.08 -1.91 -11.12
CA ALA A 81 -1.82 -1.96 -12.37
C ALA A 81 -3.32 -2.11 -12.07
N VAL A 82 -4.16 -1.34 -12.75
CA VAL A 82 -5.63 -1.37 -12.61
C VAL A 82 -6.30 -1.43 -13.98
N ALA A 83 -7.55 -1.87 -14.03
CA ALA A 83 -8.35 -1.78 -15.25
C ALA A 83 -8.63 -0.29 -15.58
N GLY A 84 -8.60 0.04 -16.87
CA GLY A 84 -8.96 1.37 -17.39
C GLY A 84 -10.46 1.55 -17.58
#